data_AF-A0A935D1A8-F1
#
_entry.id   AF-A0A935D1A8-F1
#
_cell.length_a   1.000
_cell.length_b   1.000
_cell.length_c   1.000
_cell.angle_alpha   90.00
_cell.angle_beta   90.00
_cell.angle_gamma   90.00
#
_symmetry.space_group_name_H-M   'P 1'
#
loop_
_entity.id
_entity.type
_entity.pdbx_description
1 polymer ?
#
loop_
_entity_poly.entity_id
_entity_poly.type
_entity_poly.pdbx_seq_one_letter_code
_entity_poly.pdbx_strand_id
1 'polypeptide(L)'
;MGAHEAVTPARARAGGPQPRVARPAAWSITVAACALLGACTRVDEPSHPNDAFASAPPPKAPSASAPASSPAPAPKPPPAPPLPSTKTGKVSWSQAPSGDVAPLVRAFGEAARGAGRTPLVYVGAPWCEPCQRFHKAAEAGELDRRFGDLAILEFNLDVDADRLRAAGYTADLIPLLAVPAADGRSTDKKMFGSVKGAGAVANMTPRLAALLER
;
A
#
# COMPACT_ATOMS: atom_id res chain seq x y z
N MET A 1 19.32 2.31 -63.35
CA MET A 1 18.30 1.42 -63.93
C MET A 1 18.39 0.10 -63.17
N GLY A 2 17.82 0.06 -61.96
CA GLY A 2 17.86 -1.09 -61.07
C GLY A 2 16.49 -1.72 -61.01
N ALA A 3 16.42 -3.03 -61.24
CA ALA A 3 15.20 -3.80 -61.36
C ALA A 3 14.39 -3.81 -60.05
N HIS A 4 13.09 -3.63 -60.19
CA HIS A 4 12.09 -3.84 -59.15
C HIS A 4 11.86 -5.34 -58.99
N GLU A 5 12.29 -5.94 -57.89
CA GLU A 5 11.79 -7.25 -57.44
C GLU A 5 10.57 -7.04 -56.53
N ALA A 6 9.43 -7.48 -57.02
CA ALA A 6 8.17 -7.51 -56.29
C ALA A 6 8.16 -8.71 -55.33
N VAL A 7 8.05 -8.45 -54.03
CA VAL A 7 7.82 -9.48 -53.01
C VAL A 7 6.33 -9.73 -52.87
N THR A 8 5.92 -10.94 -53.23
CA THR A 8 4.58 -11.51 -53.06
C THR A 8 4.27 -11.76 -51.57
N PRO A 9 3.13 -11.32 -51.02
CA PRO A 9 2.73 -11.70 -49.67
C PRO A 9 2.15 -13.12 -49.63
N ALA A 10 2.78 -14.00 -48.84
CA ALA A 10 2.27 -15.31 -48.51
C ALA A 10 1.03 -15.19 -47.61
N ARG A 11 -0.06 -15.81 -48.06
CA ARG A 11 -1.35 -15.91 -47.36
C ARG A 11 -1.41 -17.22 -46.56
N ALA A 12 -1.97 -17.10 -45.36
CA ALA A 12 -2.67 -18.13 -44.58
C ALA A 12 -1.88 -19.31 -43.95
N ARG A 13 -1.94 -19.38 -42.61
CA ARG A 13 -2.29 -20.60 -41.85
C ARG A 13 -3.18 -20.16 -40.67
N ALA A 14 -4.48 -20.46 -40.72
CA ALA A 14 -5.09 -21.69 -40.21
C ALA A 14 -5.08 -21.72 -38.67
N GLY A 15 -6.26 -21.44 -38.11
CA GLY A 15 -6.51 -21.43 -36.67
C GLY A 15 -6.21 -22.79 -36.04
N GLY A 16 -5.48 -22.74 -34.93
CA GLY A 16 -5.30 -23.89 -34.05
C GLY A 16 -6.58 -24.20 -33.27
N PRO A 17 -6.77 -25.46 -32.85
CA PRO A 17 -7.90 -25.88 -32.04
C PRO A 17 -7.85 -25.19 -30.67
N GLN A 18 -8.92 -24.46 -30.34
CA GLN A 18 -9.14 -23.90 -29.01
C GLN A 18 -9.34 -25.04 -28.00
N PRO A 19 -8.61 -25.09 -26.87
CA PRO A 19 -8.89 -26.06 -25.81
C PRO A 19 -10.27 -25.79 -25.22
N ARG A 20 -11.12 -26.81 -25.22
CA ARG A 20 -12.41 -26.78 -24.52
C ARG A 20 -12.15 -26.62 -23.03
N VAL A 21 -12.41 -25.43 -22.50
CA VAL A 21 -12.42 -25.19 -21.06
C VAL A 21 -13.61 -25.98 -20.49
N ALA A 22 -13.31 -27.07 -19.78
CA ALA A 22 -14.30 -27.83 -19.03
C ALA A 22 -14.93 -26.90 -17.98
N ARG A 23 -16.25 -26.75 -18.05
CA ARG A 23 -17.05 -26.02 -17.05
C ARG A 23 -17.05 -26.87 -15.77
N PRO A 24 -16.51 -26.40 -14.63
CA PRO A 24 -16.74 -27.10 -13.38
C PRO A 24 -18.22 -26.99 -13.00
N ALA A 25 -18.72 -28.10 -12.49
CA ALA A 25 -20.09 -28.41 -12.18
C ALA A 25 -20.77 -27.37 -11.29
N ALA A 26 -22.04 -27.13 -11.58
CA ALA A 26 -22.97 -26.46 -10.69
C ALA A 26 -22.97 -27.17 -9.33
N TRP A 27 -22.52 -26.49 -8.29
CA TRP A 27 -22.66 -26.96 -6.92
C TRP A 27 -23.97 -26.43 -6.38
N SER A 28 -24.89 -27.38 -6.20
CA SER A 28 -26.18 -27.19 -5.56
C SER A 28 -25.99 -26.69 -4.12
N ILE A 29 -26.84 -25.72 -3.81
CA ILE A 29 -27.08 -25.12 -2.51
C ILE A 29 -27.56 -26.20 -1.53
N THR A 30 -26.92 -26.29 -0.36
CA THR A 30 -27.56 -26.83 0.84
C THR A 30 -27.47 -25.78 1.94
N VAL A 31 -28.58 -25.05 2.13
CA VAL A 31 -28.83 -24.23 3.31
C VAL A 31 -29.14 -25.18 4.47
N ALA A 32 -28.20 -25.35 5.38
CA ALA A 32 -28.46 -25.99 6.66
C ALA A 32 -28.89 -24.90 7.66
N ALA A 33 -30.20 -24.73 7.82
CA ALA A 33 -30.78 -24.01 8.93
C ALA A 33 -30.60 -24.86 10.20
N CYS A 34 -29.66 -24.48 11.06
CA CYS A 34 -29.57 -25.01 12.42
C CYS A 34 -30.04 -23.92 13.38
N ALA A 35 -31.34 -23.98 13.69
CA ALA A 35 -31.89 -23.34 14.87
C ALA A 35 -31.59 -24.26 16.07
N LEU A 36 -30.72 -23.81 16.97
CA LEU A 36 -30.65 -24.35 18.32
C LEU A 36 -30.79 -23.21 19.34
N LEU A 37 -31.86 -23.36 20.10
CA LEU A 37 -32.19 -22.65 21.31
C LEU A 37 -31.14 -22.91 22.40
N GLY A 38 -30.93 -21.90 23.23
CA GLY A 38 -30.70 -22.09 24.67
C GLY A 38 -29.24 -22.11 25.12
N ALA A 39 -28.82 -21.04 25.79
CA ALA A 39 -28.54 -21.08 27.23
C ALA A 39 -28.00 -19.71 27.67
N CYS A 40 -28.81 -19.01 28.46
CA CYS A 40 -28.37 -17.87 29.26
C CYS A 40 -27.32 -18.37 30.26
N THR A 41 -26.06 -17.95 30.12
CA THR A 41 -25.13 -17.93 31.25
C THR A 41 -24.64 -16.50 31.42
N ARG A 42 -25.22 -15.83 32.42
CA ARG A 42 -24.62 -14.65 33.06
C ARG A 42 -23.28 -15.12 33.60
N VAL A 43 -22.19 -14.57 33.07
CA VAL A 43 -20.90 -14.61 33.73
C VAL A 43 -20.81 -13.36 34.60
N ASP A 44 -20.60 -13.65 35.88
CA ASP A 44 -20.45 -12.78 37.02
C ASP A 44 -19.42 -11.67 36.76
N GLU A 45 -19.80 -10.45 37.11
CA GLU A 45 -18.99 -9.23 37.03
C GLU A 45 -18.24 -9.08 38.35
N PRO A 46 -16.90 -9.25 38.39
CA PRO A 46 -16.14 -8.94 39.60
C PRO A 46 -16.02 -7.42 39.75
N SER A 47 -16.92 -6.88 40.57
CA SER A 47 -16.80 -5.58 41.24
C SER A 47 -15.41 -5.43 41.88
N HIS A 48 -14.56 -4.59 41.28
CA HIS A 48 -13.37 -4.07 41.94
C HIS A 48 -13.76 -2.80 42.70
N PRO A 49 -13.74 -2.78 44.04
CA PRO A 49 -13.74 -1.55 44.80
C PRO A 49 -12.32 -0.96 44.77
N ASN A 50 -12.11 0.08 43.97
CA ASN A 50 -11.00 1.00 44.16
C ASN A 50 -11.58 2.36 44.56
N ASP A 51 -12.04 2.41 45.81
CA ASP A 51 -12.04 3.64 46.59
C ASP A 51 -10.59 4.07 46.87
N ALA A 52 -10.40 5.39 46.96
CA ALA A 52 -9.23 6.08 47.47
C ALA A 52 -8.04 6.30 46.52
N PHE A 53 -8.26 7.04 45.44
CA PHE A 53 -7.31 8.11 45.11
C PHE A 53 -7.76 9.40 45.78
N ALA A 54 -7.19 9.66 46.95
CA ALA A 54 -7.25 10.94 47.60
C ALA A 54 -6.77 12.04 46.63
N SER A 55 -7.62 13.04 46.43
CA SER A 55 -7.26 14.31 45.79
C SER A 55 -6.08 14.93 46.52
N ALA A 56 -4.87 14.73 45.99
CA ALA A 56 -3.76 15.62 46.27
C ALA A 56 -4.08 16.99 45.62
N PRO A 57 -3.88 18.12 46.33
CA PRO A 57 -4.02 19.42 45.70
C PRO A 57 -3.01 19.55 44.56
N PRO A 58 -3.38 20.18 43.43
CA PRO A 58 -2.45 20.37 42.32
C PRO A 58 -1.25 21.21 42.79
N PRO A 59 -0.01 20.83 42.44
CA PRO A 59 1.14 21.69 42.67
C PRO A 59 0.93 23.02 41.93
N LYS A 60 1.15 24.14 42.64
CA LYS A 60 1.17 25.49 42.10
C LYS A 60 2.03 25.52 40.83
N ALA A 61 1.41 25.85 39.70
CA ALA A 61 2.11 26.16 38.46
C ALA A 61 3.02 27.38 38.68
N PRO A 62 4.33 27.31 38.40
CA PRO A 62 5.09 28.50 38.10
C PRO A 62 4.63 29.03 36.74
N SER A 63 3.90 30.13 36.83
CA SER A 63 3.66 31.06 35.73
C SER A 63 5.01 31.62 35.27
N ALA A 64 5.42 31.27 34.06
CA ALA A 64 6.42 32.01 33.30
C ALA A 64 6.18 31.74 31.80
N SER A 65 5.31 32.56 31.22
CA SER A 65 5.18 32.75 29.79
C SER A 65 6.54 33.17 29.21
N ALA A 66 7.14 32.31 28.39
CA ALA A 66 8.11 32.72 27.39
C ALA A 66 7.43 32.60 26.02
N PRO A 67 7.40 33.65 25.18
CA PRO A 67 6.91 33.53 23.81
C PRO A 67 7.86 32.60 23.04
N ALA A 68 7.37 31.43 22.66
CA ALA A 68 8.04 30.58 21.69
C ALA A 68 8.14 31.36 20.37
N SER A 69 9.33 31.88 20.09
CA SER A 69 9.66 32.43 18.78
C SER A 69 9.44 31.32 17.76
N SER A 70 8.53 31.54 16.81
CA SER A 70 8.37 30.66 15.66
C SER A 70 9.74 30.49 14.99
N PRO A 71 10.22 29.24 14.77
CA PRO A 71 11.43 29.05 13.99
C PRO A 71 11.17 29.61 12.58
N ALA A 72 12.13 30.39 12.09
CA ALA A 72 12.15 30.89 10.73
C ALA A 72 11.93 29.72 9.75
N PRO A 73 11.21 29.94 8.63
CA PRO A 73 11.00 28.91 7.62
C PRO A 73 12.35 28.34 7.18
N ALA A 74 12.52 27.03 7.35
CA ALA A 74 13.72 26.34 6.91
C ALA A 74 14.01 26.68 5.43
N PRO A 75 15.28 26.97 5.08
CA PRO A 75 15.63 27.26 3.69
C PRO A 75 15.18 26.10 2.80
N LYS A 76 14.54 26.45 1.68
CA LYS A 76 14.09 25.51 0.66
C LYS A 76 15.29 24.61 0.30
N PRO A 77 15.20 23.28 0.48
CA PRO A 77 16.32 22.42 0.13
C PRO A 77 16.69 22.67 -1.33
N PRO A 78 18.00 22.80 -1.66
CA PRO A 78 18.42 22.99 -3.03
C PRO A 78 17.84 21.87 -3.90
N PRO A 79 17.40 22.16 -5.12
CA PRO A 79 16.87 21.15 -6.03
C PRO A 79 17.90 20.04 -6.16
N ALA A 80 17.50 18.83 -5.75
CA ALA A 80 18.36 17.66 -5.89
C ALA A 80 18.76 17.53 -7.37
N PRO A 81 20.04 17.21 -7.67
CA PRO A 81 20.49 17.03 -9.04
C PRO A 81 19.61 15.97 -9.73
N PRO A 82 19.26 16.16 -11.01
CA PRO A 82 18.41 15.22 -11.72
C PRO A 82 19.14 13.90 -11.85
N LEU A 83 18.73 12.92 -11.04
CA LEU A 83 19.12 11.53 -11.24
C LEU A 83 18.58 11.09 -12.61
N PRO A 84 19.38 10.41 -13.45
CA PRO A 84 18.87 9.85 -14.69
C PRO A 84 17.77 8.84 -14.35
N SER A 85 16.56 9.07 -14.86
CA SER A 85 15.45 8.13 -14.75
C SER A 85 14.88 7.90 -16.14
N THR A 86 15.14 6.70 -16.66
CA THR A 86 14.72 6.22 -17.98
C THR A 86 13.43 5.39 -17.92
N LYS A 87 12.69 5.45 -16.80
CA LYS A 87 11.49 4.65 -16.60
C LYS A 87 10.29 5.35 -17.26
N THR A 88 9.86 4.82 -18.41
CA THR A 88 8.71 5.33 -19.15
C THR A 88 7.42 4.71 -18.60
N GLY A 89 6.47 5.52 -18.15
CA GLY A 89 5.14 5.05 -17.73
C GLY A 89 4.52 5.92 -16.63
N LYS A 90 3.25 5.64 -16.31
CA LYS A 90 2.53 6.21 -15.16
C LYS A 90 2.50 5.21 -14.02
N VAL A 91 2.70 5.65 -12.77
CA VAL A 91 2.49 4.82 -11.58
C VAL A 91 1.06 4.24 -11.61
N SER A 92 0.96 2.92 -11.52
CA SER A 92 -0.32 2.20 -11.49
C SER A 92 -0.72 1.93 -10.05
N TRP A 93 -1.99 2.18 -9.74
CA TRP A 93 -2.59 1.96 -8.43
C TRP A 93 -3.72 0.95 -8.54
N SER A 94 -3.88 0.11 -7.53
CA SER A 94 -5.00 -0.83 -7.40
C SER A 94 -5.35 -0.97 -5.94
N GLN A 95 -6.63 -0.82 -5.61
CA GLN A 95 -7.13 -1.11 -4.27
C GLN A 95 -7.11 -2.63 -4.04
N ALA A 96 -6.61 -3.07 -2.89
CA ALA A 96 -6.66 -4.48 -2.52
C ALA A 96 -8.12 -4.92 -2.30
N PRO A 97 -8.57 -6.02 -2.93
CA PRO A 97 -9.86 -6.62 -2.61
C PRO A 97 -9.83 -7.22 -1.20
N SER A 98 -10.99 -7.64 -0.70
CA SER A 98 -11.09 -8.43 0.54
C SER A 98 -10.47 -9.83 0.39
N GLY A 99 -10.17 -10.48 1.51
CA GLY A 99 -9.55 -11.82 1.56
C GLY A 99 -8.12 -11.82 2.10
N ASP A 100 -7.45 -12.97 2.01
CA ASP A 100 -6.12 -13.18 2.58
C ASP A 100 -5.04 -12.38 1.85
N VAL A 101 -4.24 -11.62 2.60
CA VAL A 101 -3.27 -10.66 2.04
C VAL A 101 -2.16 -11.36 1.23
N ALA A 102 -1.52 -12.40 1.77
CA ALA A 102 -0.37 -13.01 1.10
C ALA A 102 -0.72 -13.57 -0.30
N PRO A 103 -1.80 -14.36 -0.49
CA PRO A 103 -2.24 -14.78 -1.82
C PRO A 103 -2.55 -13.62 -2.77
N LEU A 104 -3.21 -12.57 -2.28
CA LEU A 104 -3.54 -11.38 -3.08
C LEU A 104 -2.28 -10.64 -3.55
N VAL A 105 -1.33 -10.40 -2.64
CA VAL A 105 -0.08 -9.72 -2.94
C VAL A 105 0.79 -10.55 -3.87
N ARG A 106 0.83 -11.88 -3.69
CA ARG A 106 1.54 -12.79 -4.61
C ARG A 106 1.00 -12.69 -6.03
N ALA A 107 -0.31 -12.86 -6.19
CA ALA A 107 -0.97 -12.80 -7.51
C ALA A 107 -0.76 -11.43 -8.17
N PHE A 108 -0.89 -10.35 -7.40
CA PHE A 108 -0.59 -8.99 -7.85
C PHE A 108 0.88 -8.85 -8.29
N GLY A 109 1.81 -9.36 -7.49
CA GLY A 109 3.24 -9.29 -7.77
C GLY A 109 3.64 -10.07 -9.02
N GLU A 110 3.05 -11.24 -9.25
CA GLU A 110 3.24 -12.03 -10.47
C GLU A 110 2.71 -11.27 -11.70
N ALA A 111 1.48 -10.73 -11.62
CA ALA A 111 0.88 -9.96 -12.70
C ALA A 111 1.70 -8.69 -13.03
N ALA A 112 2.13 -7.94 -12.02
CA ALA A 112 2.97 -6.76 -12.19
C ALA A 112 4.30 -7.10 -12.89
N ARG A 113 5.02 -8.12 -12.39
CA ARG A 113 6.29 -8.55 -13.00
C ARG A 113 6.11 -9.06 -14.43
N GLY A 114 5.04 -9.80 -14.70
CA GLY A 114 4.68 -10.25 -16.05
C GLY A 114 4.42 -9.10 -17.03
N ALA A 115 3.96 -7.95 -16.52
CA ALA A 115 3.79 -6.71 -17.28
C ALA A 115 5.05 -5.82 -17.31
N GLY A 116 6.20 -6.30 -16.83
CA GLY A 116 7.44 -5.52 -16.74
C GLY A 116 7.41 -4.41 -15.70
N ARG A 117 6.56 -4.55 -14.67
CA ARG A 117 6.35 -3.57 -13.60
C ARG A 117 6.95 -4.03 -12.29
N THR A 118 7.34 -3.07 -11.46
CA THR A 118 7.87 -3.32 -10.12
C THR A 118 6.71 -3.30 -9.11
N PRO A 119 6.37 -4.44 -8.47
CA PRO A 119 5.29 -4.47 -7.49
C PRO A 119 5.70 -3.83 -6.16
N LEU A 120 4.78 -3.08 -5.56
CA LEU A 120 4.93 -2.46 -4.26
C LEU A 120 3.63 -2.58 -3.48
N VAL A 121 3.71 -2.90 -2.20
CA VAL A 121 2.58 -2.84 -1.27
C VAL A 121 2.61 -1.47 -0.60
N TYR A 122 1.46 -0.80 -0.58
CA TYR A 122 1.25 0.47 0.10
C TYR A 122 0.16 0.31 1.16
N VAL A 123 0.43 0.72 2.39
CA VAL A 123 -0.55 0.75 3.47
C VAL A 123 -0.71 2.19 3.93
N GLY A 124 -1.92 2.72 3.80
CA GLY A 124 -2.28 4.08 4.19
C GLY A 124 -3.61 4.12 4.93
N ALA A 125 -4.10 5.34 5.15
CA ALA A 125 -5.44 5.57 5.69
C ALA A 125 -5.97 6.92 5.18
N PRO A 126 -7.29 7.11 5.07
CA PRO A 126 -7.86 8.36 4.55
C PRO A 126 -7.59 9.56 5.47
N TRP A 127 -7.39 9.35 6.77
CA TRP A 127 -7.06 10.41 7.73
C TRP A 127 -5.56 10.79 7.75
N CYS A 128 -4.72 10.03 7.05
CA CYS A 128 -3.28 10.23 7.01
C CYS A 128 -2.88 11.30 5.99
N GLU A 129 -2.52 12.48 6.46
CA GLU A 129 -2.14 13.61 5.61
C GLU A 129 -0.94 13.32 4.67
N PRO A 130 0.17 12.68 5.12
CA PRO A 130 1.23 12.26 4.20
C PRO A 130 0.76 11.28 3.12
N CYS A 131 -0.19 10.41 3.46
CA CYS A 131 -0.77 9.45 2.53
C CYS A 131 -1.54 10.19 1.43
N GLN A 132 -2.45 11.10 1.81
CA GLN A 132 -3.21 11.91 0.85
C GLN A 132 -2.29 12.71 -0.10
N ARG A 133 -1.19 13.27 0.41
CA ARG A 133 -0.24 14.00 -0.43
C ARG A 133 0.47 13.10 -1.42
N PHE A 134 0.87 11.90 -0.99
CA PHE A 134 1.51 10.94 -1.87
C PHE A 134 0.58 10.49 -3.00
N HIS A 135 -0.70 10.23 -2.70
CA HIS A 135 -1.73 9.95 -3.71
C HIS A 135 -1.87 11.10 -4.71
N LYS A 136 -2.03 12.35 -4.22
CA LYS A 136 -2.16 13.52 -5.09
C LYS A 136 -0.94 13.71 -5.99
N ALA A 137 0.28 13.49 -5.48
CA ALA A 137 1.49 13.56 -6.29
C ALA A 137 1.54 12.46 -7.38
N ALA A 138 1.06 11.26 -7.06
CA ALA A 138 0.97 10.17 -8.03
C ALA A 138 -0.12 10.40 -9.09
N GLU A 139 -1.25 11.01 -8.71
CA GLU A 139 -2.32 11.43 -9.62
C GLU A 139 -1.85 12.55 -10.56
N ALA A 140 -1.11 13.52 -10.03
CA ALA A 140 -0.52 14.62 -10.78
C ALA A 140 0.69 14.22 -11.65
N GLY A 141 1.14 12.96 -11.58
CA GLY A 141 2.27 12.45 -12.35
C GLY A 141 3.65 12.91 -11.85
N GLU A 142 3.74 13.52 -10.67
CA GLU A 142 5.02 13.97 -10.08
C GLU A 142 5.99 12.80 -9.81
N LEU A 143 5.44 11.60 -9.65
CA LEU A 143 6.19 10.37 -9.38
C LEU A 143 6.64 9.65 -10.66
N ASP A 144 5.97 9.88 -11.79
CA ASP A 144 6.08 9.06 -13.00
C ASP A 144 7.49 9.04 -13.57
N ARG A 145 8.17 10.18 -13.60
CA ARG A 145 9.54 10.27 -14.12
C ARG A 145 10.49 9.28 -13.45
N ARG A 146 10.34 9.04 -12.14
CA ARG A 146 11.24 8.15 -11.38
C ARG A 146 10.64 6.74 -11.19
N PHE A 147 9.33 6.64 -11.15
CA PHE A 147 8.60 5.47 -10.69
C PHE A 147 7.55 4.97 -11.69
N GLY A 148 7.65 5.34 -12.97
CA GLY A 148 6.65 5.03 -13.99
C GLY A 148 6.39 3.53 -14.21
N ASP A 149 7.31 2.67 -13.79
CA ASP A 149 7.16 1.21 -13.81
C ASP A 149 6.53 0.62 -12.53
N LEU A 150 6.26 1.43 -11.50
CA LEU A 150 5.66 0.94 -10.27
C LEU A 150 4.22 0.49 -10.50
N ALA A 151 3.88 -0.68 -9.98
CA ALA A 151 2.52 -1.10 -9.74
C ALA A 151 2.31 -1.20 -8.22
N ILE A 152 1.34 -0.45 -7.70
CA ILE A 152 1.09 -0.33 -6.26
C ILE A 152 -0.24 -1.00 -5.91
N LEU A 153 -0.19 -1.94 -4.96
CA LEU A 153 -1.37 -2.52 -4.31
C LEU A 153 -1.60 -1.82 -2.98
N GLU A 154 -2.74 -1.14 -2.86
CA GLU A 154 -3.09 -0.32 -1.72
C GLU A 154 -3.99 -1.05 -0.73
N PHE A 155 -3.64 -0.96 0.55
CA PHE A 155 -4.46 -1.39 1.68
C PHE A 155 -4.80 -0.20 2.59
N ASN A 156 -5.99 -0.25 3.17
CA ASN A 156 -6.42 0.72 4.18
C ASN A 156 -6.16 0.13 5.57
N LEU A 157 -5.28 0.74 6.35
CA LEU A 157 -4.90 0.27 7.67
C LEU A 157 -6.11 0.09 8.60
N ASP A 158 -7.10 1.00 8.55
CA ASP A 158 -8.28 0.93 9.43
C ASP A 158 -9.16 -0.29 9.13
N VAL A 159 -9.13 -0.77 7.89
CA VAL A 159 -9.96 -1.90 7.42
C VAL A 159 -9.17 -3.21 7.42
N ASP A 160 -7.88 -3.13 7.10
CA ASP A 160 -7.06 -4.28 6.74
C ASP A 160 -6.07 -4.70 7.83
N ALA A 161 -6.03 -4.01 8.98
CA ALA A 161 -5.01 -4.19 10.02
C ALA A 161 -4.74 -5.65 10.40
N ASP A 162 -5.78 -6.44 10.68
CA ASP A 162 -5.62 -7.82 11.14
C ASP A 162 -5.05 -8.73 10.04
N ARG A 163 -5.57 -8.61 8.82
CA ARG A 163 -5.10 -9.41 7.69
C ARG A 163 -3.70 -9.00 7.21
N LEU A 164 -3.35 -7.71 7.33
CA LEU A 164 -2.02 -7.20 7.05
C LEU A 164 -1.00 -7.76 8.05
N ARG A 165 -1.34 -7.74 9.35
CA ARG A 165 -0.53 -8.31 10.42
C ARG A 165 -0.28 -9.81 10.21
N ALA A 166 -1.30 -10.57 9.82
CA ALA A 166 -1.16 -12.00 9.52
C ALA A 166 -0.18 -12.29 8.35
N ALA A 167 -0.03 -11.35 7.41
CA ALA A 167 0.93 -11.43 6.29
C ALA A 167 2.28 -10.72 6.56
N GLY A 168 2.48 -10.20 7.77
CA GLY A 168 3.71 -9.53 8.20
C GLY A 168 3.83 -8.06 7.81
N TYR A 169 2.78 -7.45 7.23
CA TYR A 169 2.76 -6.02 6.89
C TYR A 169 2.35 -5.16 8.09
N THR A 170 3.08 -5.27 9.19
CA THR A 170 2.87 -4.45 10.38
C THR A 170 3.43 -3.04 10.15
N ALA A 171 2.66 -2.03 10.57
CA ALA A 171 3.00 -0.62 10.42
C ALA A 171 2.72 0.14 11.70
N ASP A 172 3.78 0.62 12.36
CA ASP A 172 3.67 1.55 13.49
C ASP A 172 3.42 3.00 13.01
N LEU A 173 3.81 3.29 11.77
CA LEU A 173 3.64 4.58 11.11
C LEU A 173 3.11 4.36 9.69
N ILE A 174 2.31 5.30 9.19
CA ILE A 174 1.81 5.31 7.81
C ILE A 174 2.18 6.62 7.08
N PRO A 175 2.38 6.59 5.74
CA PRO A 175 2.28 5.40 4.87
C PRO A 175 3.41 4.38 5.07
N LEU A 176 3.09 3.09 5.00
CA LEU A 176 4.07 2.01 4.84
C LEU A 176 4.20 1.69 3.35
N LEU A 177 5.43 1.61 2.84
CA LEU A 177 5.74 1.13 1.50
C LEU A 177 6.67 -0.07 1.63
N ALA A 178 6.30 -1.21 1.05
CA ALA A 178 7.06 -2.46 1.18
C ALA A 178 7.20 -3.19 -0.14
N VAL A 179 8.40 -3.73 -0.39
CA VAL A 179 8.64 -4.65 -1.50
C VAL A 179 8.21 -6.05 -1.05
N PRO A 180 7.20 -6.66 -1.68
CA PRO A 180 6.71 -7.96 -1.27
C PRO A 180 7.70 -9.07 -1.66
N ALA A 181 7.78 -10.12 -0.83
CA ALA A 181 8.43 -11.36 -1.18
C ALA A 181 7.67 -12.07 -2.32
N ALA A 182 8.30 -13.09 -2.92
CA ALA A 182 7.69 -13.89 -3.97
C ALA A 182 6.44 -14.66 -3.48
N ASP A 183 6.36 -15.00 -2.19
CA ASP A 183 5.21 -15.66 -1.58
C ASP A 183 4.09 -14.67 -1.17
N GLY A 184 4.27 -13.37 -1.42
CA GLY A 184 3.34 -12.30 -1.09
C GLY A 184 3.44 -11.77 0.35
N ARG A 185 4.33 -12.32 1.18
CA ARG A 185 4.55 -11.80 2.54
C ARG A 185 5.43 -10.56 2.55
N SER A 186 5.35 -9.82 3.65
CA SER A 186 6.21 -8.67 3.89
C SER A 186 7.69 -9.09 4.03
N THR A 187 8.59 -8.16 3.76
CA THR A 187 10.03 -8.32 3.94
C THR A 187 10.59 -7.17 4.77
N ASP A 188 11.87 -7.24 5.09
CA ASP A 188 12.59 -6.10 5.69
C ASP A 188 12.81 -4.95 4.71
N LYS A 189 12.54 -5.16 3.41
CA LYS A 189 12.53 -4.09 2.40
C LYS A 189 11.25 -3.29 2.53
N LYS A 190 11.21 -2.41 3.54
CA LYS A 190 10.11 -1.47 3.78
C LYS A 190 10.58 -0.11 4.26
N MET A 191 9.75 0.90 4.04
CA MET A 191 9.92 2.24 4.59
C MET A 191 8.60 2.79 5.12
N PHE A 192 8.70 3.70 6.08
CA PHE A 192 7.57 4.44 6.63
C PHE A 192 7.65 5.91 6.27
N GLY A 193 6.50 6.56 6.08
CA GLY A 193 6.39 8.00 6.06
C GLY A 193 6.95 8.60 7.36
N SER A 194 7.59 9.77 7.24
CA SER A 194 8.29 10.38 8.38
C SER A 194 8.02 11.86 8.58
N VAL A 195 7.46 12.55 7.58
CA VAL A 195 7.24 14.00 7.62
C VAL A 195 5.83 14.33 7.13
N LYS A 196 5.17 15.27 7.83
CA LYS A 196 3.87 15.87 7.48
C LYS A 196 4.06 17.17 6.69
N GLY A 197 3.00 17.64 6.03
CA GLY A 197 3.02 18.92 5.32
C GLY A 197 3.65 18.87 3.92
N ALA A 198 3.97 20.04 3.37
CA ALA A 198 4.40 20.21 1.97
C ALA A 198 5.68 19.42 1.62
N GLY A 199 6.53 19.12 2.60
CA GLY A 199 7.76 18.35 2.42
C GLY A 199 7.57 16.83 2.36
N ALA A 200 6.36 16.30 2.57
CA ALA A 200 6.13 14.86 2.69
C ALA A 200 6.61 14.08 1.44
N VAL A 201 6.19 14.51 0.24
CA VAL A 201 6.56 13.85 -1.03
C VAL A 201 8.08 13.94 -1.27
N ALA A 202 8.66 15.12 -1.10
CA ALA A 202 10.10 15.34 -1.25
C ALA A 202 10.94 14.51 -0.27
N ASN A 203 10.44 14.23 0.93
CA ASN A 203 11.09 13.34 1.90
C ASN A 203 10.96 11.86 1.50
N MET A 204 9.81 11.44 0.98
CA MET A 204 9.54 10.04 0.69
C MET A 204 10.20 9.56 -0.61
N THR A 205 10.20 10.37 -1.67
CA THR A 205 10.75 9.99 -2.98
C THR A 205 12.18 9.46 -2.95
N PRO A 206 13.19 10.11 -2.34
CA PRO A 206 14.55 9.57 -2.32
C PRO A 206 14.66 8.25 -1.53
N ARG A 207 13.85 8.08 -0.48
CA ARG A 207 13.82 6.86 0.33
C ARG A 207 13.16 5.71 -0.43
N LEU A 208 12.10 5.99 -1.17
CA LEU A 208 11.47 5.01 -2.05
C LEU A 208 12.41 4.59 -3.18
N ALA A 209 13.17 5.52 -3.76
CA ALA A 209 14.20 5.16 -4.74
C ALA A 209 15.24 4.21 -4.13
N ALA A 210 15.78 4.55 -2.95
CA ALA A 210 16.76 3.71 -2.26
C ALA A 210 16.23 2.32 -1.88
N LEU A 211 14.92 2.22 -1.61
CA LEU A 211 14.24 0.95 -1.36
C LEU A 211 14.20 0.04 -2.59
N LEU A 212 14.08 0.63 -3.79
CA LEU A 212 13.87 -0.09 -5.06
C LEU A 212 15.16 -0.41 -5.82
N GLU A 213 16.28 0.23 -5.50
CA GLU A 213 17.55 0.11 -6.24
C GLU A 213 18.39 -1.15 -5.88
N ARG A 214 17.82 -2.21 -5.31
CA ARG A 214 18.58 -3.39 -4.86
C ARG A 214 17.90 -4.73 -5.09
#